data_AF-A0A7S2G4U4-F1
#
_entry.id   AF-A0A7S2G4U4-F1
#
_cell.length_a   1.000
_cell.length_b   1.000
_cell.length_c   1.000
_cell.angle_alpha   90.00
_cell.angle_beta   90.00
_cell.angle_gamma   90.00
#
_symmetry.space_group_name_H-M   'P 1'
#
loop_
_entity.id
_entity.type
_entity.pdbx_description
1 polymer ?
#
loop_
_entity_poly.entity_id
_entity_poly.type
_entity_poly.pdbx_seq_one_letter_code
_entity_poly.pdbx_strand_id
1 'polypeptide(L)'
;IVLRERGCCLIPVFALGRAQELLLILDEYWQTNRDKLKHVPIYYASRTAKQALRVYQTYMNMMNEHIRDTQLDNPFRFKHINNLVSIEALDDFHPCVVMATPGMLQNGLSRKLFDKWCEDSRNGVVIPGYNVEGTLAKEITYDTKEVTGMDGRKREVKCKVDVVSFAAHVDYRQNYDFITKVRPAHLVLKS
;
A
#
# COMPACT_ATOMS: atom_id res chain seq x y z
N ILE A 1 -1.84 9.76 12.73
CA ILE A 1 -0.99 10.87 13.22
C ILE A 1 -0.65 11.81 12.07
N VAL A 2 -0.05 11.30 10.98
CA VAL A 2 0.25 12.03 9.73
C VAL A 2 -0.86 13.00 9.28
N LEU A 3 -2.10 12.51 9.11
CA LEU A 3 -3.21 13.35 8.64
C LEU A 3 -3.59 14.49 9.60
N ARG A 4 -3.39 14.31 10.92
CA ARG A 4 -3.68 15.35 11.93
C ARG A 4 -2.66 16.48 11.88
N GLU A 5 -1.42 16.16 11.52
CA GLU A 5 -0.32 17.12 11.33
C GLU A 5 -0.34 17.76 9.93
N ARG A 6 -1.38 17.50 9.15
CA ARG A 6 -1.55 17.94 7.76
C ARG A 6 -0.43 17.44 6.81
N GLY A 7 0.19 16.31 7.12
CA GLY A 7 1.19 15.67 6.26
C GLY A 7 0.60 14.70 5.24
N CYS A 8 1.48 14.18 4.39
CA CYS A 8 1.19 13.18 3.36
C CYS A 8 1.57 11.78 3.83
N CYS A 9 0.70 10.80 3.59
CA CYS A 9 0.94 9.39 3.88
C CYS A 9 1.22 8.62 2.59
N LEU A 10 2.42 8.05 2.47
CA LEU A 10 2.79 7.14 1.39
C LEU A 10 2.58 5.69 1.82
N ILE A 11 1.90 4.91 0.99
CA ILE A 11 1.74 3.46 1.16
C ILE A 11 2.33 2.78 -0.07
N PRO A 12 3.61 2.37 -0.05
CA PRO A 12 4.22 1.73 -1.19
C PRO A 12 3.68 0.29 -1.32
N VAL A 13 3.12 -0.03 -2.49
CA VAL A 13 2.48 -1.32 -2.76
C VAL A 13 2.90 -1.89 -4.11
N PHE A 14 2.73 -3.20 -4.29
CA PHE A 14 2.78 -3.82 -5.61
C PHE A 14 1.45 -3.60 -6.36
N ALA A 15 1.48 -3.57 -7.68
CA ALA A 15 0.30 -3.25 -8.49
C ALA A 15 -0.83 -4.29 -8.40
N LEU A 16 -0.49 -5.52 -8.01
CA LEU A 16 -1.38 -6.68 -7.90
C LEU A 16 -1.15 -7.38 -6.56
N GLY A 17 -2.20 -8.02 -6.03
CA GLY A 17 -2.17 -8.74 -4.76
C GLY A 17 -2.83 -7.95 -3.64
N ARG A 18 -2.05 -7.63 -2.58
CA ARG A 18 -2.57 -6.99 -1.36
C ARG A 18 -3.00 -5.53 -1.55
N ALA A 19 -2.53 -4.88 -2.61
CA ALA A 19 -2.98 -3.52 -2.91
C ALA A 19 -4.50 -3.46 -3.08
N GLN A 20 -5.12 -4.45 -3.72
CA GLN A 20 -6.56 -4.46 -3.97
C GLN A 20 -7.36 -4.60 -2.67
N GLU A 21 -6.90 -5.43 -1.73
CA GLU A 21 -7.52 -5.53 -0.41
C GLU A 21 -7.39 -4.24 0.40
N LEU A 22 -6.20 -3.63 0.39
CA LEU A 22 -5.97 -2.34 1.03
C LEU A 22 -6.85 -1.24 0.43
N LEU A 23 -7.03 -1.22 -0.89
CA LEU A 23 -7.92 -0.27 -1.55
C LEU A 23 -9.37 -0.45 -1.09
N LEU A 24 -9.86 -1.68 -0.97
CA LEU A 24 -11.20 -1.96 -0.44
C LEU A 24 -11.36 -1.46 1.00
N ILE A 25 -10.40 -1.79 1.87
CA ILE A 25 -10.43 -1.37 3.28
C ILE A 25 -10.41 0.15 3.41
N LEU A 26 -9.58 0.83 2.61
CA LEU A 26 -9.49 2.30 2.64
C LEU A 26 -10.76 2.96 2.10
N ASP A 27 -11.36 2.44 1.03
CA ASP A 27 -12.61 2.97 0.48
C ASP A 27 -13.77 2.83 1.49
N GLU A 28 -13.88 1.66 2.15
CA GLU A 28 -14.86 1.42 3.22
C GLU A 28 -14.60 2.30 4.45
N TYR A 29 -13.34 2.45 4.86
CA TYR A 29 -12.98 3.30 5.99
C TYR A 29 -13.31 4.77 5.72
N TRP A 30 -13.10 5.26 4.48
CA TRP A 30 -13.50 6.61 4.08
C TRP A 30 -15.01 6.78 4.04
N GLN A 31 -15.74 5.78 3.54
CA GLN A 31 -17.19 5.79 3.52
C GLN A 31 -17.78 5.89 4.93
N THR A 32 -17.26 5.12 5.89
CA THR A 32 -17.73 5.09 7.29
C THR A 32 -17.29 6.30 8.11
N ASN A 33 -16.20 6.98 7.73
CA ASN A 33 -15.64 8.14 8.44
C ASN A 33 -15.74 9.45 7.65
N ARG A 34 -16.74 9.56 6.75
CA ARG A 34 -16.86 10.66 5.79
C ARG A 34 -16.76 12.05 6.42
N ASP A 35 -17.40 12.28 7.58
CA ASP A 35 -17.41 13.60 8.22
C ASP A 35 -16.01 14.08 8.62
N LYS A 36 -15.11 13.16 8.97
CA LYS A 36 -13.74 13.46 9.38
C LYS A 36 -12.76 13.48 8.22
N LEU A 37 -13.04 12.75 7.14
CA LEU A 37 -12.10 12.50 6.04
C LEU A 37 -12.52 13.12 4.71
N LYS A 38 -13.65 13.83 4.64
CA LYS A 38 -14.18 14.46 3.42
C LYS A 38 -13.16 15.31 2.65
N HIS A 39 -12.21 15.91 3.36
CA HIS A 39 -11.19 16.80 2.80
C HIS A 39 -9.83 16.14 2.57
N VAL A 40 -9.69 14.84 2.88
CA VAL A 40 -8.44 14.10 2.72
C VAL A 40 -8.58 13.18 1.51
N PRO A 41 -7.99 13.54 0.35
CA PRO A 41 -8.04 12.68 -0.82
C PRO A 41 -7.16 11.43 -0.64
N ILE A 42 -7.65 10.31 -1.17
CA ILE A 42 -6.84 9.09 -1.38
C ILE A 42 -6.56 8.94 -2.86
N TYR A 43 -5.32 8.62 -3.20
CA TYR A 43 -4.91 8.31 -4.56
C TYR A 43 -4.33 6.91 -4.67
N TYR A 44 -4.69 6.23 -5.77
CA TYR A 44 -3.96 5.06 -6.25
C TYR A 44 -3.13 5.45 -7.48
N ALA A 45 -1.83 5.33 -7.33
CA ALA A 45 -0.83 5.84 -8.25
C ALA A 45 -0.01 4.68 -8.83
N SER A 46 -0.55 4.07 -9.89
CA SER A 46 0.12 2.98 -10.60
C SER A 46 -0.09 3.09 -12.12
N ARG A 47 0.99 2.93 -12.89
CA ARG A 47 0.93 2.90 -14.36
C ARG A 47 0.06 1.75 -14.87
N THR A 48 -0.03 0.67 -14.09
CA THR A 48 -0.80 -0.52 -14.40
C THR A 48 -2.10 -0.64 -13.59
N ALA A 49 -2.47 0.40 -12.84
CA ALA A 49 -3.68 0.41 -12.01
C ALA A 49 -4.93 -0.02 -12.78
N LYS A 50 -5.15 0.60 -13.96
CA LYS A 50 -6.32 0.31 -14.80
C LYS A 50 -6.33 -1.14 -15.31
N GLN A 51 -5.18 -1.66 -15.74
CA GLN A 51 -5.08 -3.05 -16.21
C GLN A 51 -5.27 -4.04 -15.06
N ALA A 52 -4.67 -3.76 -13.90
CA ALA A 52 -4.85 -4.56 -12.70
C ALA A 52 -6.31 -4.63 -12.25
N LEU A 53 -7.00 -3.49 -12.17
CA LEU A 53 -8.42 -3.45 -11.82
C LEU A 53 -9.28 -4.23 -12.83
N ARG A 54 -8.99 -4.12 -14.13
CA ARG A 54 -9.72 -4.88 -15.17
C ARG A 54 -9.58 -6.40 -14.97
N VAL A 55 -8.40 -6.88 -14.59
CA VAL A 55 -8.18 -8.30 -14.28
C VAL A 55 -9.03 -8.71 -13.08
N TYR A 56 -8.98 -7.97 -11.97
CA TYR A 56 -9.80 -8.27 -10.78
C TYR A 56 -11.30 -8.26 -11.08
N GLN A 57 -11.77 -7.32 -11.90
CA GLN A 57 -13.16 -7.25 -12.34
C GLN A 57 -13.57 -8.44 -13.24
N THR A 58 -12.65 -8.95 -14.06
CA THR A 58 -12.93 -10.08 -14.95
C THR A 58 -13.03 -11.40 -14.18
N TYR A 59 -12.24 -11.57 -13.11
CA TYR A 59 -12.21 -12.78 -12.29
C TYR A 59 -12.98 -12.66 -10.97
N MET A 60 -14.02 -11.80 -10.90
CA MET A 60 -14.86 -11.65 -9.70
C MET A 60 -15.53 -12.96 -9.25
N ASN A 61 -15.81 -13.85 -10.20
CA ASN A 61 -16.35 -15.19 -9.94
C ASN A 61 -15.42 -16.11 -9.15
N MET A 62 -14.13 -15.78 -9.01
CA MET A 62 -13.16 -16.52 -8.19
C MET A 62 -12.99 -15.94 -6.77
N MET A 63 -13.71 -14.88 -6.43
CA MET A 63 -13.64 -14.23 -5.11
C MET A 63 -14.60 -14.90 -4.10
N ASN A 64 -14.49 -14.52 -2.83
CA ASN A 64 -15.36 -15.05 -1.77
C ASN A 64 -16.85 -14.78 -2.05
N GLU A 65 -17.74 -15.51 -1.37
CA GLU A 65 -19.19 -15.37 -1.57
C GLU A 65 -19.67 -13.94 -1.33
N HIS A 66 -19.09 -13.25 -0.35
CA HIS A 66 -19.44 -11.87 -0.05
C HIS A 66 -19.23 -10.90 -1.23
N ILE A 67 -18.11 -11.01 -1.95
CA ILE A 67 -17.85 -10.22 -3.17
C ILE A 67 -18.70 -10.73 -4.35
N ARG A 68 -18.93 -12.03 -4.46
CA ARG A 68 -19.76 -12.59 -5.53
C ARG A 68 -21.23 -12.15 -5.43
N ASP A 69 -21.75 -11.99 -4.22
CA ASP A 69 -23.13 -11.58 -3.98
C ASP A 69 -23.36 -10.07 -4.17
N THR A 70 -22.29 -9.26 -4.24
CA THR A 70 -22.37 -7.84 -4.60
C THR A 70 -22.66 -7.59 -6.09
N GLN A 71 -23.31 -8.51 -6.82
CA GLN A 71 -23.56 -8.44 -8.28
C GLN A 71 -24.18 -7.12 -8.79
N LEU A 72 -24.77 -6.31 -7.91
CA LEU A 72 -25.36 -5.01 -8.23
C LEU A 72 -24.36 -3.83 -8.19
N ASP A 73 -23.23 -3.91 -7.47
CA ASP A 73 -22.23 -2.84 -7.37
C ASP A 73 -20.80 -3.41 -7.36
N ASN A 74 -19.98 -3.03 -8.34
CA ASN A 74 -18.63 -3.56 -8.51
C ASN A 74 -17.70 -3.05 -7.38
N PRO A 75 -17.16 -3.92 -6.51
CA PRO A 75 -16.40 -3.47 -5.34
C PRO A 75 -15.05 -2.83 -5.71
N PHE A 76 -14.55 -3.04 -6.93
CA PHE A 76 -13.34 -2.38 -7.45
C PHE A 76 -13.64 -1.04 -8.13
N ARG A 77 -14.89 -0.57 -8.08
CA ARG A 77 -15.28 0.78 -8.47
C ARG A 77 -15.29 1.66 -7.21
N PHE A 78 -14.09 2.02 -6.77
CA PHE A 78 -13.91 2.84 -5.57
C PHE A 78 -14.59 4.20 -5.68
N LYS A 79 -15.25 4.62 -4.61
CA LYS A 79 -16.01 5.89 -4.55
C LYS A 79 -15.16 7.04 -4.02
N HIS A 80 -14.13 6.75 -3.22
CA HIS A 80 -13.28 7.71 -2.54
C HIS A 80 -11.82 7.68 -2.97
N ILE A 81 -11.45 6.73 -3.84
CA ILE A 81 -10.08 6.57 -4.32
C ILE A 81 -9.96 7.10 -5.75
N ASN A 82 -9.09 8.09 -5.92
CA ASN A 82 -8.83 8.72 -7.19
C ASN A 82 -7.59 8.12 -7.86
N ASN A 83 -7.55 8.14 -9.19
CA ASN A 83 -6.29 7.86 -9.90
C ASN A 83 -5.40 9.10 -9.83
N LEU A 84 -4.12 8.91 -9.52
CA LEU A 84 -3.16 10.02 -9.57
C LEU A 84 -2.79 10.32 -11.03
N VAL A 85 -3.01 11.56 -11.47
CA VAL A 85 -2.68 12.01 -12.83
C VAL A 85 -1.19 12.38 -12.93
N SER A 86 -0.65 13.10 -11.94
CA SER A 86 0.76 13.47 -11.87
C SER A 86 1.20 13.76 -10.43
N ILE A 87 2.52 13.82 -10.17
CA ILE A 87 3.06 14.11 -8.82
C ILE A 87 2.91 15.59 -8.48
N GLU A 88 2.98 16.46 -9.49
CA GLU A 88 2.84 17.91 -9.38
C GLU A 88 1.44 18.27 -8.89
N ALA A 89 0.43 17.46 -9.26
CA ALA A 89 -0.92 17.58 -8.75
C ALA A 89 -1.05 17.30 -7.24
N LEU A 90 0.02 16.92 -6.53
CA LEU A 90 0.00 16.72 -5.07
C LEU A 90 0.54 17.93 -4.29
N ASP A 91 1.15 18.92 -4.94
CA ASP A 91 1.76 20.06 -4.25
C ASP A 91 0.71 20.88 -3.48
N ASP A 92 -0.50 20.99 -4.01
CA ASP A 92 -1.61 21.74 -3.40
C ASP A 92 -2.46 20.90 -2.42
N PHE A 93 -2.20 19.59 -2.30
CA PHE A 93 -3.10 18.66 -1.59
C PHE A 93 -2.48 18.11 -0.31
N HIS A 94 -2.69 18.84 0.79
CA HIS A 94 -2.27 18.45 2.14
C HIS A 94 -3.43 18.59 3.17
N PRO A 95 -3.73 17.53 3.95
CA PRO A 95 -3.12 16.19 3.92
C PRO A 95 -3.68 15.30 2.80
N CYS A 96 -2.92 14.29 2.38
CA CYS A 96 -3.40 13.24 1.47
C CYS A 96 -2.84 11.85 1.81
N VAL A 97 -3.44 10.81 1.21
CA VAL A 97 -2.93 9.44 1.24
C VAL A 97 -2.66 8.98 -0.18
N VAL A 98 -1.47 8.42 -0.44
CA VAL A 98 -1.10 7.93 -1.76
C VAL A 98 -0.59 6.49 -1.67
N MET A 99 -1.31 5.57 -2.33
CA MET A 99 -0.84 4.23 -2.60
C MET A 99 -0.07 4.23 -3.92
N ALA A 100 1.23 3.91 -3.91
CA ALA A 100 2.07 4.01 -5.11
C ALA A 100 2.93 2.78 -5.34
N THR A 101 3.22 2.49 -6.60
CA THR A 101 4.10 1.38 -7.00
C THR A 101 5.52 1.86 -7.35
N PRO A 102 6.55 1.01 -7.16
CA PRO A 102 6.55 -0.34 -6.57
C PRO A 102 6.62 -0.36 -5.03
N GLY A 103 6.32 -1.51 -4.42
CA GLY A 103 6.26 -1.65 -2.95
C GLY A 103 7.59 -1.50 -2.22
N MET A 104 8.71 -1.82 -2.86
CA MET A 104 10.04 -1.86 -2.22
C MET A 104 10.86 -0.56 -2.37
N LEU A 105 10.24 0.52 -2.86
CA LEU A 105 10.86 1.86 -3.02
C LEU A 105 12.17 1.90 -3.85
N GLN A 106 12.39 0.92 -4.72
CA GLN A 106 13.63 0.86 -5.51
C GLN A 106 13.70 1.93 -6.60
N ASN A 107 12.58 2.22 -7.24
CA ASN A 107 12.46 3.15 -8.35
C ASN A 107 11.00 3.60 -8.51
N GLY A 108 10.68 4.22 -9.64
CA GLY A 108 9.30 4.49 -10.00
C GLY A 108 8.62 5.55 -9.13
N LEU A 109 7.30 5.49 -9.06
CA LEU A 109 6.49 6.57 -8.51
C LEU A 109 6.54 6.59 -6.97
N SER A 110 6.49 5.43 -6.33
CA SER A 110 6.61 5.34 -4.88
C SER A 110 7.95 5.90 -4.38
N ARG A 111 9.05 5.62 -5.09
CA ARG A 111 10.37 6.19 -4.78
C ARG A 111 10.40 7.71 -4.97
N LYS A 112 9.86 8.23 -6.07
CA LYS A 112 9.80 9.69 -6.29
C LYS A 112 9.03 10.41 -5.19
N LEU A 113 7.90 9.83 -4.75
CA LEU A 113 7.11 10.39 -3.66
C LEU A 113 7.86 10.30 -2.33
N PHE A 114 8.54 9.19 -2.06
CA PHE A 114 9.40 9.08 -0.89
C PHE A 114 10.51 10.13 -0.87
N ASP A 115 11.28 10.26 -1.96
CA ASP A 115 12.36 11.26 -2.08
C ASP A 115 11.81 12.69 -1.87
N LYS A 116 10.57 12.97 -2.31
CA LYS A 116 9.89 14.26 -2.14
C LYS A 116 9.41 14.52 -0.71
N TRP A 117 9.04 13.49 0.04
CA TRP A 117 8.35 13.64 1.32
C TRP A 117 9.17 13.26 2.55
N CYS A 118 10.27 12.53 2.38
CA CYS A 118 11.03 11.97 3.50
C CYS A 118 11.66 13.02 4.42
N GLU A 119 11.95 14.21 3.92
CA GLU A 119 12.60 15.29 4.67
C GLU A 119 11.63 16.13 5.53
N ASP A 120 10.32 15.86 5.50
CA ASP A 120 9.31 16.55 6.31
C ASP A 120 8.73 15.60 7.37
N SER A 121 8.88 15.98 8.65
CA SER A 121 8.46 15.16 9.80
C SER A 121 6.94 15.01 9.96
N ARG A 122 6.15 15.83 9.25
CA ARG A 122 4.68 15.70 9.22
C ARG A 122 4.24 14.52 8.36
N ASN A 123 5.07 14.14 7.38
CA ASN A 123 4.79 13.06 6.45
C ASN A 123 5.06 11.70 7.09
N GLY A 124 4.53 10.65 6.48
CA GLY A 124 4.86 9.30 6.87
C GLY A 124 4.75 8.28 5.75
N VAL A 125 5.39 7.14 5.97
CA VAL A 125 5.41 5.98 5.10
C VAL A 125 4.86 4.79 5.90
N VAL A 126 3.80 4.17 5.40
CA VAL A 126 3.25 2.94 5.98
C VAL A 126 3.61 1.78 5.06
N ILE A 127 4.46 0.88 5.54
CA ILE A 127 4.95 -0.26 4.80
C ILE A 127 4.02 -1.47 5.04
N PRO A 128 3.25 -1.92 4.04
CA PRO A 128 2.16 -2.87 4.25
C PRO A 128 2.57 -4.36 4.25
N GLY A 129 3.85 -4.70 4.43
CA GLY A 129 4.25 -6.11 4.39
C GLY A 129 5.75 -6.36 4.39
N TYR A 130 6.12 -7.59 4.03
CA TYR A 130 7.50 -8.03 3.99
C TYR A 130 8.28 -7.33 2.87
N ASN A 131 9.50 -6.87 3.20
CA ASN A 131 10.45 -6.31 2.25
C ASN A 131 11.75 -7.09 2.31
N VAL A 132 12.35 -7.26 1.14
CA VAL A 132 13.61 -8.00 0.98
C VAL A 132 14.77 -7.16 1.48
N GLU A 133 15.74 -7.80 2.12
CA GLU A 133 16.99 -7.15 2.54
C GLU A 133 17.72 -6.50 1.36
N GLY A 134 18.37 -5.37 1.63
CA GLY A 134 19.01 -4.55 0.59
C GLY A 134 18.07 -3.67 -0.22
N THR A 135 16.76 -3.64 0.10
CA THR A 135 15.83 -2.66 -0.48
C THR A 135 15.66 -1.43 0.40
N LEU A 136 15.39 -0.26 -0.21
CA LEU A 136 15.15 0.99 0.52
C LEU A 136 13.94 0.86 1.47
N ALA A 137 12.87 0.19 1.05
CA ALA A 137 11.73 -0.06 1.93
C ALA A 137 12.10 -0.87 3.18
N LYS A 138 13.09 -1.77 3.08
CA LYS A 138 13.60 -2.50 4.24
C LYS A 138 14.55 -1.63 5.07
N GLU A 139 15.44 -0.90 4.42
CA GLU A 139 16.41 0.00 5.05
C GLU A 139 15.74 1.02 5.98
N ILE A 140 14.70 1.72 5.51
CA ILE A 140 14.04 2.78 6.30
C ILE A 140 13.28 2.27 7.52
N THR A 141 13.07 0.95 7.65
CA THR A 141 12.47 0.36 8.86
C THR A 141 13.43 0.33 10.05
N TYR A 142 14.73 0.51 9.81
CA TYR A 142 15.77 0.51 10.84
C TYR A 142 16.08 1.91 11.40
N ASP A 143 15.16 2.87 11.26
CA ASP A 143 15.33 4.27 11.69
C ASP A 143 16.55 4.97 11.05
N THR A 144 16.81 4.65 9.78
CA THR A 144 17.84 5.27 8.94
C THR A 144 17.65 6.77 8.89
N LYS A 145 18.70 7.54 9.21
CA LYS A 145 18.65 9.02 9.26
C LYS A 145 18.93 9.69 7.93
N GLU A 146 19.61 9.03 7.01
CA GLU A 146 19.97 9.58 5.71
C GLU A 146 19.86 8.51 4.63
N VAL A 147 19.29 8.87 3.49
CA VAL A 147 19.14 8.00 2.31
C VAL A 147 19.62 8.74 1.07
N THR A 148 20.10 7.99 0.08
CA THR A 148 20.47 8.57 -1.22
C THR A 148 19.24 8.56 -2.13
N GLY A 149 18.78 9.73 -2.58
CA GLY A 149 17.71 9.89 -3.56
C GLY A 149 18.10 9.38 -4.95
N MET A 150 17.12 9.20 -5.84
CA MET A 150 17.41 8.75 -7.22
C MET A 150 18.23 9.76 -8.04
N ASP A 151 18.23 11.03 -7.62
CA ASP A 151 19.06 12.10 -8.18
C ASP A 151 20.51 12.10 -7.64
N GLY A 152 20.85 11.11 -6.81
CA GLY A 152 22.17 10.98 -6.18
C GLY A 152 22.36 11.91 -4.97
N ARG A 153 21.35 12.70 -4.58
CA ARG A 153 21.44 13.60 -3.43
C ARG A 153 21.14 12.85 -2.14
N LYS A 154 21.89 13.17 -1.09
CA LYS A 154 21.59 12.72 0.27
C LYS A 154 20.38 13.48 0.81
N ARG A 155 19.49 12.77 1.49
CA ARG A 155 18.24 13.29 2.06
C ARG A 155 18.11 12.81 3.49
N GLU A 156 17.77 13.72 4.39
CA GLU A 156 17.54 13.39 5.80
C GLU A 156 16.15 12.79 5.98
N VAL A 157 16.05 11.58 6.53
CA VAL A 157 14.75 10.93 6.75
C VAL A 157 14.16 11.43 8.07
N LYS A 158 13.18 12.33 7.96
CA LYS A 158 12.41 12.89 9.07
C LYS A 158 10.98 12.35 9.15
N CYS A 159 10.45 11.86 8.04
CA CYS A 159 9.10 11.31 7.98
C CYS A 159 8.97 10.09 8.90
N LYS A 160 7.77 9.87 9.42
CA LYS A 160 7.46 8.70 10.27
C LYS A 160 7.41 7.45 9.41
N VAL A 161 8.05 6.36 9.85
CA VAL A 161 8.01 5.08 9.14
C VAL A 161 7.35 4.05 10.04
N ASP A 162 6.20 3.52 9.60
CA ASP A 162 5.46 2.48 10.30
C ASP A 162 5.37 1.21 9.43
N VAL A 163 5.52 0.05 10.05
CA VAL A 163 5.35 -1.24 9.38
C VAL A 163 4.04 -1.88 9.85
N VAL A 164 3.13 -2.12 8.92
CA VAL A 164 1.85 -2.80 9.19
C VAL A 164 1.80 -4.04 8.30
N SER A 165 1.93 -5.21 8.90
CA SER A 165 1.91 -6.46 8.12
C SER A 165 0.50 -6.75 7.61
N PHE A 166 0.27 -6.53 6.31
CA PHE A 166 -0.89 -7.04 5.57
C PHE A 166 -0.57 -8.38 4.90
N ALA A 167 0.21 -9.22 5.58
CA ALA A 167 0.53 -10.55 5.08
C ALA A 167 -0.65 -11.51 5.29
N ALA A 168 -1.25 -12.00 4.20
CA ALA A 168 -1.87 -13.32 4.22
C ALA A 168 -0.81 -14.41 4.03
N HIS A 169 0.26 -14.32 4.80
CA HIS A 169 0.91 -15.55 5.16
C HIS A 169 -0.05 -16.23 6.12
N VAL A 170 -0.41 -17.44 5.74
CA VAL A 170 -1.01 -18.44 6.59
C VAL A 170 -0.35 -18.29 7.96
N ASP A 171 -1.11 -17.82 8.95
CA ASP A 171 -0.55 -17.64 10.28
C ASP A 171 -0.05 -19.01 10.79
N TYR A 172 0.81 -19.02 11.81
CA TYR A 172 1.38 -20.27 12.31
C TYR A 172 0.29 -21.34 12.55
N ARG A 173 -0.88 -20.93 13.02
CA ARG A 173 -2.03 -21.81 13.28
C ARG A 173 -2.61 -22.39 12.00
N GLN A 174 -2.91 -21.57 10.99
CA GLN A 174 -3.43 -22.04 9.72
C GLN A 174 -2.42 -22.95 8.99
N ASN A 175 -1.11 -22.70 9.14
CA ASN A 175 -0.07 -23.52 8.52
C ASN A 175 0.06 -24.86 9.24
N TYR A 176 0.05 -24.83 10.58
CA TYR A 176 0.01 -26.02 11.42
C TYR A 176 -1.23 -26.87 11.12
N ASP A 177 -2.41 -26.25 11.02
CA ASP A 177 -3.67 -26.92 10.70
C ASP A 177 -3.63 -27.54 9.30
N PHE A 178 -3.08 -26.83 8.31
CA PHE A 178 -2.90 -27.36 6.97
C PHE A 178 -1.95 -28.57 6.93
N ILE A 179 -0.78 -28.48 7.56
CA ILE A 179 0.19 -29.58 7.63
C ILE A 179 -0.41 -30.77 8.37
N THR A 180 -1.11 -30.53 9.47
CA THR A 180 -1.78 -31.57 10.28
C THR A 180 -2.91 -32.25 9.52
N LYS A 181 -3.63 -31.51 8.67
CA LYS A 181 -4.72 -32.01 7.85
C LYS A 181 -4.23 -32.79 6.62
N VAL A 182 -3.15 -32.33 5.98
CA VAL A 182 -2.60 -32.95 4.77
C VAL A 182 -1.69 -34.13 5.10
N ARG A 183 -1.04 -34.15 6.27
CA ARG A 183 -0.06 -35.16 6.72
C ARG A 183 0.91 -35.60 5.60
N PRO A 184 1.64 -34.66 4.99
CA PRO A 184 2.55 -35.00 3.91
C PRO A 184 3.69 -35.89 4.44
N ALA A 185 4.11 -36.87 3.64
CA ALA A 185 5.25 -37.74 3.98
C ALA A 185 6.58 -36.96 4.06
N HIS A 186 6.68 -35.86 3.29
CA HIS A 186 7.83 -34.96 3.30
C HIS A 186 7.34 -33.50 3.24
N LEU A 187 7.84 -32.66 4.15
CA LEU A 187 7.59 -31.23 4.17
C LEU A 187 8.86 -30.49 3.77
N VAL A 188 8.83 -29.75 2.67
CA VAL A 188 9.95 -28.91 2.22
C VAL A 188 9.62 -27.47 2.52
N LEU A 189 10.34 -26.88 3.47
CA LEU A 189 10.26 -25.44 3.75
C LEU A 189 11.17 -24.71 2.77
N LYS A 190 10.60 -23.76 2.02
CA LYS A 190 11.36 -22.89 1.15
C LYS A 190 11.53 -21.54 1.84
N SER A 191 12.78 -21.12 2.02
CA SER A 191 13.18 -19.77 2.44
C SER A 191 12.87 -18.73 1.37
#